data_AF-A0A8K0CK00-F1
#
_entry.id   AF-A0A8K0CK00-F1
#
_cell.length_a   1.000
_cell.length_b   1.000
_cell.length_c   1.000
_cell.angle_alpha   90.00
_cell.angle_beta   90.00
_cell.angle_gamma   90.00
#
_symmetry.space_group_name_H-M   'P 1'
#
loop_
_entity.id
_entity.type
_entity.pdbx_description
1 polymer ?
#
loop_
_entity_poly.entity_id
_entity_poly.type
_entity_poly.pdbx_seq_one_letter_code
_entity_poly.pdbx_strand_id
1 'polypeptide(L)'
;MERASIPHYDKKYMNSAKILLQVYKFASNEYRLFPLRFQDKLCNLMKANVAGLQKLLNCGNFSGFPVISNTNITFCNFIPDDSMLPPFIPSGNYRADFHGLYSNNELFVAEVYGKVTRPEVK
;
A
#
# COMPACT_ATOMS: atom_id res chain seq x y z
N MET A 1 17.12 -3.23 2.87
CA MET A 1 15.92 -3.84 2.28
C MET A 1 15.01 -4.19 3.45
N GLU A 2 14.07 -3.30 3.78
CA GLU A 2 13.11 -3.55 4.86
C GLU A 2 12.03 -4.52 4.35
N ARG A 3 11.60 -5.44 5.20
CA ARG A 3 10.57 -6.45 4.89
C ARG A 3 9.44 -6.25 5.87
N ALA A 4 8.22 -6.03 5.37
CA ALA A 4 7.02 -6.05 6.20
C ALA A 4 6.55 -7.52 6.31
N SER A 5 6.51 -8.03 7.55
CA SER A 5 6.03 -9.36 7.88
C SER A 5 4.73 -9.29 8.68
N ILE A 6 3.67 -9.94 8.19
CA ILE A 6 2.41 -10.08 8.94
C ILE A 6 2.51 -11.29 9.88
N PRO A 7 2.26 -11.14 11.19
CA PRO A 7 2.30 -12.26 12.14
C PRO A 7 1.19 -13.29 11.85
N HIS A 8 1.32 -14.47 12.44
CA HIS A 8 0.39 -15.58 12.27
C HIS A 8 -1.02 -15.21 12.78
N TYR A 9 -2.05 -15.33 11.92
CA TYR A 9 -3.45 -15.13 12.30
C TYR A 9 -4.25 -16.41 12.11
N ASP A 10 -5.22 -16.61 12.99
CA ASP A 10 -6.09 -17.78 13.04
C ASP A 10 -6.81 -18.00 11.69
N LYS A 11 -7.03 -19.27 11.33
CA LYS A 11 -7.27 -19.84 9.98
C LYS A 11 -8.44 -19.27 9.15
N LYS A 12 -9.07 -18.18 9.57
CA LYS A 12 -10.26 -17.59 8.95
C LYS A 12 -9.85 -16.52 7.94
N TYR A 13 -9.51 -16.98 6.73
CA TYR A 13 -9.48 -16.25 5.44
C TYR A 13 -9.31 -14.72 5.51
N MET A 14 -8.13 -14.22 5.14
CA MET A 14 -7.81 -12.78 5.01
C MET A 14 -8.57 -12.06 3.86
N ASN A 15 -9.74 -12.55 3.46
CA ASN A 15 -10.67 -11.92 2.50
C ASN A 15 -11.30 -10.62 3.04
N SER A 16 -11.12 -10.33 4.32
CA SER A 16 -11.71 -9.18 5.01
C SER A 16 -10.69 -8.13 5.45
N ALA A 17 -9.39 -8.32 5.17
CA ALA A 17 -8.38 -7.33 5.53
C ALA A 17 -8.62 -6.02 4.77
N LYS A 18 -8.81 -4.94 5.51
CA LYS A 18 -8.92 -3.57 4.99
C LYS A 18 -7.52 -2.96 4.94
N ILE A 19 -7.23 -2.20 3.91
CA ILE A 19 -6.11 -1.28 3.90
C ILE A 19 -6.65 0.11 4.19
N LEU A 20 -6.00 0.80 5.10
CA LEU A 20 -6.11 2.25 5.24
C LEU A 20 -4.80 2.86 4.75
N LEU A 21 -4.90 3.69 3.70
CA LEU A 21 -3.79 4.42 3.13
C LEU A 21 -3.92 5.89 3.48
N GLN A 22 -2.90 6.43 4.14
CA GLN A 22 -2.79 7.84 4.45
C GLN A 22 -1.57 8.43 3.75
N VAL A 23 -1.80 9.43 2.89
CA VAL A 23 -0.75 10.02 2.07
C VAL A 23 -0.37 11.38 2.60
N TYR A 24 0.93 11.68 2.59
CA TYR A 24 1.52 12.94 2.99
C TYR A 24 2.35 13.49 1.85
N LYS A 25 2.30 14.80 1.66
CA LYS A 25 3.11 15.53 0.68
C LYS A 25 4.15 16.35 1.42
N PHE A 26 5.39 16.31 0.97
CA PHE A 26 6.45 17.16 1.48
C PHE A 26 6.24 18.60 1.03
N ALA A 27 6.07 19.53 1.97
CA ALA A 27 5.92 20.95 1.73
C ALA A 27 6.45 21.73 2.93
N SER A 28 7.14 22.84 2.67
CA SER A 28 7.68 23.69 3.75
C SER A 28 8.55 22.93 4.77
N ASN A 29 9.45 22.07 4.27
CA ASN A 29 10.37 21.24 5.06
C ASN A 29 9.74 20.16 5.95
N GLU A 30 8.47 19.82 5.76
CA GLU A 30 7.80 18.75 6.52
C GLU A 30 6.80 17.96 5.66
N TYR A 31 6.47 16.74 6.10
CA TYR A 31 5.42 15.93 5.50
C TYR A 31 4.07 16.34 6.08
N ARG A 32 3.20 16.89 5.23
CA ARG A 32 1.84 17.31 5.61
C ARG A 32 0.82 16.37 5.01
N LEU A 33 -0.29 16.16 5.72
CA LEU A 33 -1.38 15.34 5.24
C LEU A 33 -1.85 15.83 3.86
N PHE A 34 -1.76 14.96 2.86
CA PHE A 34 -2.30 15.19 1.53
C PHE A 34 -3.76 14.69 1.52
N PRO A 35 -4.70 15.37 0.85
CA PRO A 35 -6.12 14.99 0.84
C PRO A 35 -6.42 13.75 -0.01
N LEU A 36 -5.53 12.76 0.00
CA LEU A 36 -5.72 11.44 -0.58
C LEU A 36 -5.77 10.43 0.55
N ARG A 37 -6.97 9.87 0.77
CA ARG A 37 -7.22 8.78 1.71
C ARG A 37 -7.92 7.67 0.95
N PHE A 38 -7.43 6.45 1.13
CA PHE A 38 -8.03 5.30 0.49
C PHE A 38 -8.30 4.24 1.54
N GLN A 39 -9.53 3.71 1.53
CA GLN A 39 -9.93 2.61 2.41
C GLN A 39 -10.75 1.60 1.62
N ASP A 40 -10.20 0.41 1.42
CA ASP A 40 -10.91 -0.71 0.80
C ASP A 40 -10.30 -2.03 1.27
N LYS A 41 -10.90 -3.14 0.88
CA LYS A 41 -10.34 -4.48 1.08
C LYS A 41 -9.06 -4.62 0.26
N LEU A 42 -8.01 -5.15 0.87
CA LEU A 42 -6.75 -5.45 0.18
C LEU A 42 -7.00 -6.33 -1.06
N CYS A 43 -7.95 -7.25 -0.99
CA CYS A 43 -8.34 -8.08 -2.14
C CYS A 43 -8.79 -7.28 -3.36
N ASN A 44 -9.61 -6.25 -3.13
CA ASN A 44 -10.14 -5.41 -4.20
C ASN A 44 -9.02 -4.59 -4.84
N LEU A 45 -8.18 -3.98 -3.99
CA LEU A 45 -7.01 -3.21 -4.39
C LEU A 45 -6.04 -4.00 -5.27
N MET A 46 -5.72 -5.22 -4.86
CA MET A 46 -4.79 -6.10 -5.58
C MET A 46 -5.38 -6.58 -6.91
N LYS A 47 -6.68 -6.91 -6.95
CA LYS A 47 -7.38 -7.27 -8.20
C LYS A 47 -7.44 -6.10 -9.18
N ALA A 48 -7.67 -4.89 -8.69
CA ALA A 48 -7.71 -3.67 -9.50
C ALA A 48 -6.32 -3.12 -9.84
N ASN A 49 -5.24 -3.72 -9.31
CA ASN A 49 -3.86 -3.27 -9.49
C ASN A 49 -3.66 -1.76 -9.23
N VAL A 50 -4.33 -1.23 -8.20
CA VAL A 50 -4.27 0.20 -7.89
C VAL A 50 -2.82 0.61 -7.63
N ALA A 51 -2.35 1.68 -8.28
CA ALA A 51 -0.98 2.20 -8.15
C ALA A 51 0.13 1.16 -8.42
N GLY A 52 -0.15 0.05 -9.11
CA GLY A 52 0.82 -1.01 -9.37
C GLY A 52 1.00 -2.00 -8.21
N LEU A 53 0.05 -2.09 -7.27
CA LEU A 53 0.12 -2.97 -6.09
C LEU A 53 0.38 -4.45 -6.44
N GLN A 54 0.09 -4.93 -7.65
CA GLN A 54 0.49 -6.29 -8.05
C GLN A 54 2.00 -6.51 -8.03
N LYS A 55 2.81 -5.45 -8.20
CA LYS A 55 4.28 -5.54 -8.07
C LYS A 55 4.75 -6.00 -6.70
N LEU A 56 3.93 -5.81 -5.65
CA LEU A 56 4.19 -6.36 -4.32
C LEU A 56 4.25 -7.89 -4.30
N LEU A 57 3.58 -8.55 -5.25
CA LEU A 57 3.51 -10.00 -5.32
C LEU A 57 4.72 -10.62 -6.01
N ASN A 58 5.45 -9.85 -6.81
CA ASN A 58 6.48 -10.39 -7.70
C ASN A 58 7.69 -10.97 -6.95
N CYS A 59 7.91 -10.62 -5.69
CA CYS A 59 9.01 -11.15 -4.87
C CYS A 59 8.60 -11.50 -3.44
N GLY A 60 7.31 -11.39 -3.12
CA GLY A 60 6.76 -11.87 -1.86
C GLY A 60 6.42 -13.36 -1.90
N ASN A 61 6.02 -13.93 -0.77
CA ASN A 61 5.47 -15.29 -0.71
C ASN A 61 3.92 -15.30 -0.67
N PHE A 62 3.31 -14.18 -1.07
CA PHE A 62 1.86 -14.03 -1.14
C PHE A 62 1.30 -14.69 -2.40
N SER A 63 0.40 -15.67 -2.23
CA SER A 63 -0.15 -16.46 -3.33
C SER A 63 -1.52 -16.01 -3.86
N GLY A 64 -2.13 -14.98 -3.25
CA GLY A 64 -3.44 -14.49 -3.65
C GLY A 64 -4.48 -14.45 -2.53
N PHE A 65 -5.71 -14.17 -2.93
CA PHE A 65 -6.88 -14.20 -2.05
C PHE A 65 -7.83 -15.34 -2.43
N PRO A 66 -8.44 -16.05 -1.47
CA PRO A 66 -8.19 -15.94 -0.03
C PRO A 66 -6.77 -16.36 0.36
N VAL A 67 -6.20 -15.63 1.31
CA VAL A 67 -4.94 -16.03 1.94
C VAL A 67 -5.21 -17.27 2.77
N ILE A 68 -4.53 -18.37 2.42
CA ILE A 68 -4.52 -19.60 3.20
C ILE A 68 -3.29 -19.49 4.12
N SER A 69 -3.50 -19.06 5.37
CA SER A 69 -2.39 -18.74 6.30
C SER A 69 -1.99 -19.95 7.15
N ASN A 70 -0.83 -20.51 6.83
CA ASN A 70 -0.02 -21.34 7.74
C ASN A 70 1.44 -20.84 7.80
N THR A 71 1.76 -19.68 7.19
CA THR A 71 3.09 -19.06 7.16
C THR A 71 3.00 -17.54 7.24
N ASN A 72 4.09 -16.88 7.65
CA ASN A 72 4.21 -15.42 7.64
C ASN A 72 4.24 -14.90 6.21
N ILE A 73 3.43 -13.89 5.91
CA ILE A 73 3.40 -13.24 4.60
C ILE A 73 4.44 -12.13 4.57
N THR A 74 5.26 -12.13 3.53
CA THR A 74 6.25 -11.11 3.22
C THR A 74 5.85 -10.39 1.95
N PHE A 75 5.81 -9.05 2.03
CA PHE A 75 5.69 -8.19 0.86
C PHE A 75 7.03 -7.54 0.55
N CYS A 76 7.25 -7.23 -0.73
CA CYS A 76 8.40 -6.45 -1.14
C CYS A 76 8.22 -4.97 -0.87
N ASN A 77 9.35 -4.25 -0.90
CA ASN A 77 9.30 -2.79 -0.96
C ASN A 77 8.49 -2.37 -2.19
N PHE A 78 7.40 -1.66 -1.93
CA PHE A 78 6.55 -1.09 -2.95
C PHE A 78 7.09 0.26 -3.37
N ILE A 79 7.16 0.50 -4.67
CA ILE A 79 7.23 1.86 -5.21
C ILE A 79 5.99 2.01 -6.09
N PRO A 80 5.08 2.94 -5.78
CA PRO A 80 3.91 3.20 -6.61
C PRO A 80 4.31 3.44 -8.06
N ASP A 81 3.52 2.92 -8.99
CA ASP A 81 3.70 3.23 -10.40
C ASP A 81 3.11 4.62 -10.70
N ASP A 82 3.98 5.61 -10.93
CA ASP A 82 3.62 6.98 -11.26
C ASP A 82 2.64 7.08 -12.44
N SER A 83 2.70 6.14 -13.39
CA SER A 83 1.79 6.09 -14.55
C SER A 83 0.35 5.69 -14.17
N MET A 84 0.18 5.02 -13.03
CA MET A 84 -1.11 4.56 -12.52
C MET A 84 -1.70 5.50 -11.46
N LEU A 85 -0.93 6.51 -11.04
CA LEU A 85 -1.42 7.53 -10.12
C LEU A 85 -2.39 8.49 -10.84
N PRO A 86 -3.50 8.92 -10.19
CA PRO A 86 -4.41 9.89 -10.77
C PRO A 86 -3.71 11.19 -11.21
N PRO A 87 -4.11 11.79 -12.34
CA PRO A 87 -3.42 12.94 -12.94
C PRO A 87 -3.46 14.19 -12.06
N PHE A 88 -4.45 14.31 -11.17
CA PHE A 88 -4.56 15.43 -10.22
C PHE A 88 -3.50 15.39 -9.10
N ILE A 89 -2.76 14.28 -8.94
CA ILE A 89 -1.67 14.21 -7.98
C ILE A 89 -0.49 15.02 -8.53
N PRO A 90 -0.12 16.14 -7.88
CA PRO A 90 0.94 17.02 -8.37
C PRO A 90 2.32 16.39 -8.15
N SER A 91 3.31 16.87 -8.90
CA SER A 91 4.72 16.52 -8.66
C SER A 91 5.14 16.85 -7.23
N GLY A 92 6.04 16.04 -6.67
CA GLY A 92 6.59 16.25 -5.32
C GLY A 92 7.07 14.97 -4.65
N ASN A 93 7.62 15.13 -3.44
CA ASN A 93 7.96 14.00 -2.58
C ASN A 93 6.77 13.64 -1.70
N TYR A 94 6.51 12.35 -1.56
CA TYR A 94 5.37 11.81 -0.83
C TYR A 94 5.82 10.73 0.15
N ARG A 95 5.10 10.67 1.27
CA ARG A 95 5.10 9.52 2.19
C ARG A 95 3.70 8.90 2.18
N ALA A 96 3.62 7.60 2.22
CA ALA A 96 2.38 6.84 2.30
C ALA A 96 2.46 5.85 3.45
N ASP A 97 1.52 5.96 4.39
CA ASP A 97 1.40 5.08 5.54
C ASP A 97 0.28 4.08 5.23
N PHE A 98 0.61 2.79 5.20
CA PHE A 98 -0.30 1.68 4.91
C PHE A 98 -0.59 0.91 6.19
N HIS A 99 -1.85 0.91 6.60
CA HIS A 99 -2.32 0.12 7.75
C HIS A 99 -3.17 -1.03 7.24
N GLY A 100 -2.73 -2.26 7.48
CA GLY A 100 -3.54 -3.46 7.26
C GLY A 100 -4.38 -3.73 8.49
N LEU A 101 -5.70 -3.81 8.36
CA LEU A 101 -6.64 -4.02 9.45
C LEU A 101 -7.47 -5.29 9.22
N TYR A 102 -7.59 -6.16 10.22
CA TYR A 102 -8.51 -7.30 10.22
C TYR A 102 -9.43 -7.23 11.43
N SER A 103 -10.74 -7.22 11.20
CA SER A 103 -11.74 -7.04 12.27
C SER A 103 -11.43 -5.84 13.18
N ASN A 104 -10.89 -4.76 12.57
CA ASN A 104 -10.42 -3.53 13.22
C ASN A 104 -9.16 -3.65 14.09
N ASN A 105 -8.52 -4.83 14.15
CA ASN A 105 -7.19 -4.97 14.73
C ASN A 105 -6.12 -4.70 13.67
N GLU A 106 -5.08 -3.95 14.05
CA GLU A 106 -3.94 -3.69 13.18
C GLU A 106 -3.11 -4.96 12.99
N LEU A 107 -2.95 -5.35 11.72
CA LEU A 107 -2.17 -6.49 11.26
C LEU A 107 -0.72 -6.09 11.00
N PHE A 108 -0.55 -4.95 10.32
CA PHE A 108 0.74 -4.43 9.92
C PHE A 108 0.65 -2.93 9.63
N VAL A 109 1.80 -2.28 9.76
CA VAL A 109 2.03 -0.92 9.28
C VAL A 109 3.22 -0.96 8.33
N ALA A 110 3.11 -0.29 7.20
CA ALA A 110 4.22 -0.09 6.28
C ALA A 110 4.28 1.39 5.87
N GLU A 111 5.47 1.96 5.94
CA GLU A 111 5.73 3.31 5.43
C GLU A 111 6.47 3.22 4.10
N VAL A 112 6.02 3.99 3.12
CA VAL A 112 6.63 4.06 1.80
C VAL A 112 6.90 5.50 1.44
N TYR A 113 8.09 5.77 0.94
CA TYR A 113 8.50 7.07 0.45
C TYR A 113 8.67 7.02 -1.06
N GLY A 114 8.25 8.07 -1.75
CA GLY A 114 8.31 8.13 -3.21
C GLY A 114 8.33 9.57 -3.73
N LYS A 115 8.69 9.72 -5.00
CA LYS A 115 8.65 11.00 -5.70
C LYS A 115 7.78 10.85 -6.94
N VAL A 116 6.74 11.68 -7.03
CA VAL A 116 5.90 11.76 -8.23
C VAL A 116 6.49 12.81 -9.15
N THR A 117 6.72 12.45 -10.41
CA THR A 117 7.16 13.40 -11.44
C THR A 117 6.16 13.43 -12.59
N ARG A 118 5.45 14.56 -12.75
CA ARG A 118 4.58 14.82 -13.90
C ARG A 118 5.32 15.65 -14.94
N PRO A 119 5.19 15.34 -16.24
CA PRO A 119 5.66 16.25 -17.28
C PRO A 119 4.88 17.56 -17.17
N GLU A 120 5.58 18.69 -17.32
CA GLU A 120 4.94 20.00 -17.41
C GLU A 120 4.07 20.01 -18.67
N VAL A 121 2.76 20.24 -18.49
CA VAL A 121 1.87 20.54 -19.61
C VAL A 121 2.23 21.95 -20.06
N LYS A 122 2.98 22.04 -21.16
CA LYS A 122 3.29 23.31 -21.84
C LYS A 122 2.04 23.90 -22.48
#